data_AF-A0A2M8FPK5-F1
#
_entry.id   AF-A0A2M8FPK5-F1
#
_cell.length_a   1.000
_cell.length_b   1.000
_cell.length_c   1.000
_cell.angle_alpha   90.00
_cell.angle_beta   90.00
_cell.angle_gamma   90.00
#
_symmetry.space_group_name_H-M   'P 1'
#
loop_
_entity.id
_entity.type
_entity.pdbx_description
1 polymer ?
#
loop_
_entity_poly.entity_id
_entity_poly.type
_entity_poly.pdbx_seq_one_letter_code
_entity_poly.pdbx_strand_id
1 'polypeptide(L)'
;MKIHTIKYLFLALFYLSCFSNYLIAQSFNFSYFNVPEGLPQSSVTAIYNDSRGYLWVATAGGGVAQFDGKEFICYSERNGLAGNIVTGIAEDNEGNMWFTSTWGGLSKFNGRKMITLSENDGLNSINNHAIFIDTKNRIWLGNDSGIIIY
;
A
#
# COMPACT_ATOMS: atom_id res chain seq x y z
N MET A 1 -65.74 27.22 -5.94
CA MET A 1 -65.02 26.30 -5.02
C MET A 1 -63.87 25.50 -5.69
N LYS A 2 -63.25 25.98 -6.79
CA LYS A 2 -62.19 25.24 -7.51
C LYS A 2 -60.80 25.91 -7.52
N ILE A 3 -60.72 27.23 -7.28
CA ILE A 3 -59.47 28.01 -7.42
C ILE A 3 -58.55 27.87 -6.19
N HIS A 4 -59.11 27.75 -4.99
CA HIS A 4 -58.31 27.57 -3.77
C HIS A 4 -57.61 26.21 -3.75
N THR A 5 -58.28 25.14 -4.17
CA THR A 5 -57.73 23.78 -4.22
C THR A 5 -56.53 23.67 -5.17
N ILE A 6 -56.56 24.38 -6.30
CA ILE A 6 -55.45 24.42 -7.27
C ILE A 6 -54.21 25.12 -6.69
N LYS A 7 -54.39 26.18 -5.90
CA LYS A 7 -53.28 26.89 -5.23
C LYS A 7 -52.53 26.01 -4.24
N TYR A 8 -53.24 25.22 -3.43
CA TYR A 8 -52.60 24.30 -2.48
C TYR A 8 -51.92 23.11 -3.16
N LEU A 9 -52.43 22.67 -4.31
CA LEU A 9 -51.82 21.61 -5.11
C LEU A 9 -50.46 22.05 -5.70
N PHE A 10 -50.39 23.27 -6.24
CA PHE A 10 -49.13 23.85 -6.72
C PHE A 10 -48.12 24.10 -5.60
N LEU A 11 -48.58 24.56 -4.43
CA LEU A 11 -47.72 24.72 -3.25
C LEU A 11 -47.17 23.37 -2.79
N ALA A 12 -48.02 22.34 -2.71
CA ALA A 12 -47.63 20.99 -2.29
C ALA A 12 -46.62 20.36 -3.27
N LEU A 13 -46.82 20.53 -4.58
CA LEU A 13 -45.87 20.05 -5.61
C LEU A 13 -44.54 20.81 -5.55
N PHE A 14 -44.55 22.11 -5.24
CA PHE A 14 -43.33 22.90 -5.04
C PHE A 14 -42.55 22.42 -3.81
N TYR A 15 -43.23 22.16 -2.68
CA TYR A 15 -42.62 21.55 -1.49
C TYR A 15 -42.07 20.15 -1.78
N LEU A 16 -42.79 19.29 -2.51
CA LEU A 16 -42.33 17.96 -2.92
C LEU A 16 -41.08 18.02 -3.82
N SER A 17 -41.00 19.01 -4.72
CA SER A 17 -39.81 19.21 -5.57
C SER A 17 -38.59 19.77 -4.82
N CYS A 18 -38.82 20.50 -3.71
CA CYS A 18 -37.74 20.97 -2.84
C CYS A 18 -37.20 19.87 -1.91
N PHE A 19 -38.00 18.84 -1.58
CA PHE A 19 -37.56 17.71 -0.76
C PHE A 19 -36.81 16.62 -1.54
N SER A 20 -36.99 16.51 -2.86
CA SER A 20 -36.31 15.46 -3.64
C SER A 20 -34.83 15.73 -3.94
N ASN A 21 -34.35 16.95 -3.66
CA ASN A 21 -32.97 17.36 -3.94
C ASN A 21 -32.06 17.36 -2.71
N TYR A 22 -32.57 17.00 -1.54
CA TYR A 22 -31.72 16.73 -0.39
C TYR A 22 -31.34 15.25 -0.38
N LEU A 23 -30.03 15.02 -0.54
CA LEU A 23 -29.27 13.85 -0.07
C LEU A 23 -29.13 12.67 -1.05
N ILE A 24 -28.41 12.90 -2.16
CA ILE A 24 -27.31 11.96 -2.45
C ILE A 24 -26.08 12.59 -1.82
N ALA A 25 -25.89 12.37 -0.51
CA ALA A 25 -24.55 12.51 0.04
C ALA A 25 -23.70 11.49 -0.73
N GLN A 26 -22.62 11.93 -1.37
CA GLN A 26 -21.71 11.02 -2.04
C GLN A 26 -21.16 10.05 -1.00
N SER A 27 -21.64 8.81 -0.98
CA SER A 27 -21.13 7.80 -0.06
C SER A 27 -19.81 7.31 -0.63
N PHE A 28 -18.72 7.53 0.10
CA PHE A 28 -17.47 6.87 -0.20
C PHE A 28 -17.64 5.37 0.04
N ASN A 29 -17.45 4.57 -1.00
CA ASN A 29 -17.41 3.13 -0.87
C ASN A 29 -15.99 2.73 -0.50
N PHE A 30 -15.79 2.30 0.75
CA PHE A 30 -14.51 1.79 1.21
C PHE A 30 -14.56 0.26 1.27
N SER A 31 -13.51 -0.37 0.74
CA SER A 31 -13.22 -1.78 0.96
C SER A 31 -12.15 -1.89 2.05
N TYR A 32 -12.32 -2.85 2.95
CA TYR A 32 -11.41 -3.08 4.07
C TYR A 32 -10.69 -4.40 3.86
N PHE A 33 -9.37 -4.36 3.94
CA PHE A 33 -8.51 -5.54 3.92
C PHE A 33 -7.65 -5.52 5.18
N ASN A 34 -7.75 -6.57 5.97
CA ASN A 34 -7.05 -6.75 7.24
C ASN A 34 -6.60 -8.22 7.36
N VAL A 35 -6.21 -8.64 8.56
CA VAL A 35 -5.73 -10.01 8.81
C VAL A 35 -6.73 -11.10 8.38
N PRO A 36 -8.05 -10.96 8.63
CA PRO A 36 -9.02 -11.96 8.15
C PRO A 36 -9.10 -12.06 6.62
N GLU A 37 -8.81 -10.98 5.90
CA GLU A 37 -8.79 -10.93 4.43
C GLU A 37 -7.45 -11.37 3.83
N GLY A 38 -6.48 -11.77 4.65
CA GLY A 38 -5.20 -12.35 4.23
C GLY A 38 -3.98 -11.44 4.37
N LEU A 39 -4.15 -10.21 4.87
CA LEU A 39 -3.01 -9.34 5.17
C LEU A 39 -2.20 -9.92 6.36
N PRO A 40 -0.86 -9.94 6.33
CA PRO A 40 -0.10 -10.62 7.38
C PRO A 40 -0.11 -9.85 8.71
N GLN A 41 -0.29 -8.53 8.67
CA GLN A 41 -0.37 -7.67 9.85
C GLN A 41 -1.08 -6.35 9.48
N SER A 42 -1.83 -5.78 10.43
CA SER A 42 -2.76 -4.65 10.17
C SER A 42 -2.12 -3.26 10.07
N SER A 43 -0.91 -3.09 10.60
CA SER A 43 -0.13 -1.85 10.54
C SER A 43 0.71 -1.82 9.26
N VAL A 44 0.11 -1.29 8.20
CA VAL A 44 0.77 -1.07 6.91
C VAL A 44 1.76 0.10 7.00
N THR A 45 2.98 -0.11 6.53
CA THR A 45 4.08 0.88 6.57
C THR A 45 4.39 1.46 5.19
N ALA A 46 4.22 0.67 4.13
CA ALA A 46 4.38 1.11 2.75
C ALA A 46 3.49 0.32 1.81
N ILE A 47 3.14 0.94 0.68
CA ILE A 47 2.38 0.32 -0.41
C ILE A 47 3.08 0.68 -1.73
N TYR A 48 3.17 -0.28 -2.65
CA TYR A 48 3.78 -0.08 -3.96
C TYR A 48 3.02 -0.86 -5.03
N ASN A 49 2.71 -0.24 -6.16
CA ASN A 49 2.15 -0.96 -7.32
C ASN A 49 3.29 -1.29 -8.28
N ASP A 50 3.53 -2.58 -8.52
CA ASP A 50 4.60 -3.00 -9.43
C ASP A 50 4.21 -2.85 -10.91
N SER A 51 5.21 -2.94 -11.77
CA SER A 51 5.08 -2.83 -13.23
C SER A 51 4.19 -3.90 -13.85
N ARG A 52 3.91 -5.00 -13.12
CA ARG A 52 3.04 -6.11 -13.54
C ARG A 52 1.60 -5.93 -13.04
N GLY A 53 1.33 -4.90 -12.24
CA GLY A 53 0.00 -4.59 -11.70
C GLY A 53 -0.32 -5.27 -10.37
N TYR A 54 0.66 -5.88 -9.70
CA TYR A 54 0.48 -6.37 -8.34
C TYR A 54 0.69 -5.25 -7.32
N LEU A 55 -0.18 -5.21 -6.32
CA LEU A 55 0.00 -4.33 -5.17
C LEU A 55 0.85 -5.04 -4.12
N TRP A 56 1.93 -4.40 -3.70
CA TRP A 56 2.79 -4.85 -2.62
C TRP A 56 2.51 -4.02 -1.38
N VAL A 57 2.35 -4.70 -0.24
CA VAL A 57 1.99 -4.09 1.04
C VAL A 57 3.01 -4.52 2.09
N ALA A 58 3.78 -3.57 2.61
CA ALA A 58 4.72 -3.78 3.70
C ALA A 58 4.02 -3.56 5.04
N THR A 59 4.38 -4.35 6.04
CA THR A 59 3.75 -4.31 7.36
C THR A 59 4.77 -4.20 8.48
N ALA A 60 4.33 -3.67 9.63
CA ALA A 60 5.13 -3.59 10.84
C ALA A 60 5.06 -4.91 11.62
N GLY A 61 5.84 -5.90 11.18
CA GLY A 61 6.04 -7.17 11.89
C GLY A 61 5.42 -8.40 11.24
N GLY A 62 4.67 -8.25 10.15
CA GLY A 62 4.11 -9.36 9.37
C GLY A 62 4.89 -9.69 8.09
N GLY A 63 5.88 -8.87 7.72
CA GLY A 63 6.58 -8.96 6.43
C GLY A 63 5.86 -8.19 5.31
N VAL A 64 5.85 -8.76 4.11
CA VAL A 64 5.26 -8.16 2.90
C VAL A 64 4.16 -9.05 2.34
N ALA A 65 3.10 -8.45 1.82
CA ALA A 65 2.07 -9.14 1.06
C ALA A 65 2.03 -8.64 -0.39
N GLN A 66 1.97 -9.56 -1.35
CA GLN A 66 1.63 -9.28 -2.75
C GLN A 66 0.14 -9.54 -2.94
N PHE A 67 -0.56 -8.63 -3.61
CA PHE A 67 -2.00 -8.69 -3.84
C PHE A 67 -2.29 -8.58 -5.34
N ASP A 68 -3.08 -9.52 -5.85
CA ASP A 68 -3.46 -9.59 -7.27
C ASP A 68 -4.84 -8.97 -7.58
N GLY A 69 -5.46 -8.33 -6.57
CA GLY A 69 -6.83 -7.83 -6.64
C GLY A 69 -7.87 -8.76 -6.01
N LYS A 70 -7.48 -9.98 -5.63
CA LYS A 70 -8.35 -10.99 -5.01
C LYS A 70 -7.73 -11.61 -3.76
N GLU A 71 -6.47 -12.01 -3.82
CA GLU A 71 -5.80 -12.78 -2.79
C GLU A 71 -4.42 -12.19 -2.43
N PHE A 72 -4.02 -12.36 -1.18
CA PHE A 72 -2.69 -11.99 -0.69
C PHE A 72 -1.75 -13.20 -0.65
N ILE A 73 -0.54 -13.03 -1.18
CA ILE A 73 0.59 -13.93 -0.97
C ILE A 73 1.57 -13.24 -0.02
N CYS A 74 1.81 -13.87 1.14
CA CYS A 74 2.64 -13.27 2.20
C CYS A 74 4.07 -13.82 2.18
N TYR A 75 5.04 -12.92 2.42
CA TYR A 75 6.46 -13.20 2.54
C TYR A 75 6.97 -12.67 3.88
N SER A 76 7.67 -13.55 4.61
CA SER A 76 8.29 -13.27 5.91
C SER A 76 9.75 -13.73 5.91
N GLU A 77 10.44 -13.63 7.04
CA GLU A 77 11.78 -14.20 7.24
C GLU A 77 11.83 -15.69 6.89
N ARG A 78 10.73 -16.44 7.08
CA ARG A 78 10.64 -17.87 6.70
C ARG A 78 10.76 -18.07 5.19
N ASN A 79 10.48 -17.05 4.41
CA ASN A 79 10.59 -17.03 2.95
C ASN A 79 11.91 -16.39 2.47
N GLY A 80 12.79 -16.00 3.39
CA GLY A 80 14.07 -15.36 3.11
C GLY A 80 14.07 -13.83 3.21
N LEU A 81 13.03 -13.22 3.77
CA LEU A 81 13.00 -11.76 4.01
C LEU A 81 14.03 -11.39 5.07
N ALA A 82 14.63 -10.21 4.92
CA ALA A 82 15.67 -9.69 5.78
C ALA A 82 15.15 -9.38 7.19
N GLY A 83 13.90 -8.92 7.28
CA GLY A 83 13.19 -8.73 8.55
C GLY A 83 11.68 -8.57 8.33
N ASN A 84 10.88 -8.89 9.34
CA ASN A 84 9.41 -8.79 9.21
C ASN A 84 8.85 -7.38 9.44
N ILE A 85 9.67 -6.45 9.93
CA ILE A 85 9.31 -5.03 10.04
C ILE A 85 9.81 -4.35 8.79
N VAL A 86 8.98 -4.31 7.75
CA VAL A 86 9.36 -3.74 6.45
C VAL A 86 8.98 -2.27 6.41
N THR A 87 9.88 -1.41 5.97
CA THR A 87 9.75 0.05 6.03
C THR A 87 9.57 0.70 4.67
N GLY A 88 9.96 0.02 3.60
CA GLY A 88 9.95 0.57 2.26
C GLY A 88 9.91 -0.52 1.19
N ILE A 89 9.36 -0.15 0.03
CA ILE A 89 9.25 -1.01 -1.14
C ILE A 89 9.67 -0.19 -2.36
N ALA A 90 10.46 -0.79 -3.25
CA ALA A 90 10.76 -0.24 -4.57
C ALA A 90 10.88 -1.37 -5.61
N GLU A 91 10.74 -1.03 -6.88
CA GLU A 91 10.99 -1.93 -8.01
C GLU A 91 12.11 -1.36 -8.86
N ASP A 92 13.07 -2.21 -9.25
CA ASP A 92 14.11 -1.82 -10.20
C ASP A 92 13.66 -2.02 -11.66
N ASN A 93 14.44 -1.49 -12.61
CA ASN A 93 14.14 -1.58 -14.05
C ASN A 93 14.16 -3.02 -14.60
N GLU A 94 14.67 -4.00 -13.85
CA GLU A 94 14.62 -5.42 -14.20
C GLU A 94 13.36 -6.10 -13.64
N GLY A 95 12.52 -5.37 -12.91
CA GLY A 95 11.31 -5.85 -12.28
C GLY A 95 11.54 -6.59 -10.96
N ASN A 96 12.74 -6.49 -10.37
CA ASN A 96 12.98 -7.03 -9.04
C ASN A 96 12.39 -6.09 -7.99
N MET A 97 11.76 -6.68 -6.98
CA MET A 97 11.26 -5.95 -5.83
C MET A 97 12.33 -5.84 -4.76
N TRP A 98 12.41 -4.69 -4.12
CA TRP A 98 13.35 -4.37 -3.07
C TRP A 98 12.59 -3.95 -1.81
N PHE A 99 13.00 -4.49 -0.66
CA PHE A 99 12.33 -4.29 0.62
C PHE A 99 13.34 -3.90 1.70
N THR A 100 13.18 -2.71 2.27
CA THR A 100 13.99 -2.29 3.43
C THR A 100 13.32 -2.76 4.71
N SER A 101 14.12 -3.18 5.69
CA SER A 101 13.62 -3.64 6.98
C SER A 101 14.28 -2.91 8.15
N THR A 102 13.54 -2.75 9.24
CA THR A 102 14.11 -2.34 10.54
C THR A 102 14.95 -3.50 11.07
N TRP A 103 16.23 -3.23 11.35
CA TRP A 103 17.23 -4.20 11.83
C TRP A 103 17.46 -5.46 10.97
N GLY A 104 16.83 -5.59 9.81
CA GLY A 104 16.92 -6.78 8.96
C GLY A 104 17.91 -6.64 7.81
N GLY A 105 18.09 -5.42 7.28
CA GLY A 105 18.85 -5.15 6.07
C GLY A 105 17.94 -4.86 4.87
N LEU A 106 18.37 -5.31 3.70
CA LEU A 106 17.70 -5.12 2.42
C LEU A 106 17.39 -6.47 1.77
N SER A 107 16.16 -6.70 1.36
CA SER A 107 15.79 -7.89 0.57
C SER A 107 15.55 -7.54 -0.89
N LYS A 108 16.02 -8.40 -1.79
CA LYS A 108 15.72 -8.41 -3.23
C LYS A 108 14.88 -9.63 -3.56
N PHE A 109 13.79 -9.46 -4.30
CA PHE A 109 12.94 -10.53 -4.80
C PHE A 109 12.79 -10.46 -6.31
N ASN A 110 13.21 -11.52 -7.00
CA ASN A 110 13.21 -11.59 -8.47
C ASN A 110 11.96 -12.28 -9.07
N GLY A 111 10.87 -12.38 -8.28
CA GLY A 111 9.67 -13.14 -8.66
C GLY A 111 9.73 -14.63 -8.33
N ARG A 112 10.89 -15.16 -7.93
CA ARG A 112 11.06 -16.58 -7.58
C ARG A 112 11.75 -16.79 -6.25
N LYS A 113 12.80 -16.03 -5.98
CA LYS A 113 13.68 -16.18 -4.82
C LYS A 113 13.90 -14.84 -4.14
N MET A 114 13.92 -14.88 -2.81
CA MET A 114 14.33 -13.78 -1.97
C MET A 114 15.82 -13.90 -1.62
N ILE A 115 16.56 -12.80 -1.76
CA ILE A 115 17.97 -12.68 -1.41
C ILE A 115 18.07 -11.53 -0.40
N THR A 116 18.81 -11.75 0.68
CA THR A 116 19.06 -10.72 1.70
C THR A 116 20.47 -10.20 1.55
N LEU A 117 20.60 -8.88 1.63
CA LEU A 117 21.85 -8.15 1.70
C LEU A 117 22.02 -7.61 3.11
N SER A 118 23.21 -7.79 3.65
CA SER A 118 23.62 -7.46 5.01
C SER A 118 24.89 -6.61 5.01
N GLU A 119 25.45 -6.35 6.19
CA GLU A 119 26.76 -5.69 6.33
C GLU A 119 27.89 -6.46 5.64
N ASN A 120 27.81 -7.79 5.61
CA ASN A 120 28.79 -8.63 4.91
C ASN A 120 28.77 -8.44 3.38
N ASP A 121 27.66 -7.90 2.86
CA ASP A 121 27.46 -7.63 1.43
C ASP A 121 27.76 -6.16 1.07
N GLY A 122 28.27 -5.39 2.03
CA GLY A 122 28.68 -3.99 1.84
C GLY A 122 27.67 -2.94 2.28
N LEU A 123 26.54 -3.32 2.91
CA LEU A 123 25.68 -2.34 3.56
C LEU A 123 26.38 -1.75 4.79
N ASN A 124 26.32 -0.43 4.98
CA ASN A 124 26.90 0.21 6.16
C ASN A 124 25.98 0.14 7.40
N SER A 125 24.74 -0.30 7.22
CA SER A 125 23.75 -0.50 8.27
C SER A 125 22.65 -1.45 7.80
N ILE A 126 22.19 -2.30 8.70
CA ILE A 126 21.01 -3.15 8.50
C ILE A 126 19.68 -2.48 8.90
N ASN A 127 19.71 -1.27 9.48
CA ASN A 127 18.50 -0.57 9.90
C ASN A 127 18.05 0.47 8.85
N ASN A 128 17.22 0.04 7.90
CA ASN A 128 16.82 0.88 6.77
C ASN A 128 15.38 1.38 6.94
N HIS A 129 15.16 2.67 6.67
CA HIS A 129 13.87 3.36 6.86
C HIS A 129 13.20 3.77 5.56
N ALA A 130 13.98 3.98 4.51
CA ALA A 130 13.49 4.42 3.21
C ALA A 130 14.30 3.81 2.08
N ILE A 131 13.62 3.58 0.96
CA ILE A 131 14.24 3.18 -0.30
C ILE A 131 13.69 4.00 -1.44
N PHE A 132 14.57 4.35 -2.37
CA PHE A 132 14.21 5.02 -3.61
C PHE A 132 15.11 4.50 -4.72
N ILE A 133 14.55 4.27 -5.91
CA ILE A 133 15.32 3.89 -7.09
C ILE A 133 15.22 5.02 -8.10
N ASP A 134 16.37 5.53 -8.54
CA ASP A 134 16.41 6.66 -9.46
C ASP A 134 16.30 6.24 -10.93
N THR A 135 16.20 7.23 -11.82
CA THR A 135 16.11 7.03 -13.29
C THR A 135 17.30 6.31 -13.91
N LYS A 136 18.44 6.20 -13.21
CA LYS A 136 19.63 5.45 -13.63
C LYS A 136 19.66 4.04 -13.01
N ASN A 137 18.57 3.63 -12.36
CA ASN A 137 18.43 2.37 -11.65
C ASN A 137 19.37 2.20 -10.44
N ARG A 138 19.82 3.31 -9.84
CA ARG A 138 20.61 3.26 -8.61
C ARG A 138 19.67 3.20 -7.41
N ILE A 139 20.05 2.43 -6.40
CA ILE A 139 19.25 2.21 -5.20
C ILE A 139 19.77 3.13 -4.11
N TRP A 140 18.90 4.01 -3.64
CA TRP A 140 19.15 4.94 -2.56
C TRP A 140 18.50 4.41 -1.30
N LEU A 141 19.29 4.21 -0.25
CA LEU A 141 18.83 3.72 1.05
C LEU A 141 19.01 4.82 2.09
N GLY A 142 17.94 5.15 2.81
CA GLY A 142 18.00 6.00 4.00
C GLY A 142 18.05 5.12 5.25
N ASN A 143 19.09 5.27 6.06
CA ASN A 143 19.31 4.50 7.29
C ASN A 143 19.86 5.39 8.43
N ASP A 144 20.11 4.79 9.59
CA ASP A 144 20.63 5.51 10.77
C ASP A 144 22.02 6.13 10.56
N SER A 145 22.77 5.68 9.55
CA SER A 145 24.08 6.18 9.18
C SER A 145 24.04 7.20 8.04
N GLY A 146 22.85 7.61 7.59
CA GLY A 146 22.64 8.58 6.52
C GLY A 146 22.07 7.94 5.25
N ILE A 147 22.69 8.22 4.11
CA ILE A 147 22.23 7.75 2.79
C ILE A 147 23.33 6.90 2.15
N ILE A 148 22.96 5.69 1.70
CA ILE A 148 23.81 4.85 0.84
C ILE A 148 23.25 4.89 -0.58
N ILE A 149 24.15 4.82 -1.56
CA ILE A 149 23.82 4.54 -2.96
C ILE A 149 24.47 3.20 -3.34
N TYR A 150 23.65 2.28 -3.84
CA TYR A 150 24.05 1.01 -4.44
C TYR A 150 23.80 1.04 -5.95
#